data_AF-A0AAW9NJX1-F1
#
_entry.id   AF-A0AAW9NJX1-F1
#
_cell.length_a   1.000
_cell.length_b   1.000
_cell.length_c   1.000
_cell.angle_alpha   90.00
_cell.angle_beta   90.00
_cell.angle_gamma   90.00
#
_symmetry.space_group_name_H-M   'P 1'
#
loop_
_entity.id
_entity.type
_entity.pdbx_description
1 polymer ?
#
loop_
_entity_poly.entity_id
_entity_poly.type
_entity_poly.pdbx_seq_one_letter_code
_entity_poly.pdbx_strand_id
1 'polypeptide(L)' 'MWVITVFEQQDVRIFEYTNKDEATKALQGFSKNAVLSYTK' A
#
# COMPACT_ATOMS: atom_id res chain seq x y z
N MET A 1 5.98 -10.53 -2.10
CA MET A 1 6.13 -9.07 -2.21
C MET A 1 4.82 -8.42 -1.75
N TRP A 2 4.89 -7.33 -1.01
CA TRP A 2 3.73 -6.61 -0.50
C TRP A 2 3.57 -5.33 -1.30
N VAL A 3 2.35 -5.05 -1.75
CA VAL A 3 2.06 -3.91 -2.61
C VAL A 3 0.95 -3.11 -1.97
N ILE A 4 1.17 -1.83 -1.73
CA ILE A 4 0.13 -0.89 -1.29
C ILE A 4 -0.27 -0.06 -2.48
N THR A 5 -1.55 -0.13 -2.85
CA THR A 5 -2.13 0.72 -3.87
C THR A 5 -2.98 1.77 -3.18
N VAL A 6 -2.60 3.03 -3.34
CA VAL A 6 -3.32 4.20 -2.81
C VAL A 6 -4.07 4.85 -3.96
N PHE A 7 -5.39 4.96 -3.81
CA PHE A 7 -6.28 5.60 -4.77
C PHE A 7 -6.61 7.02 -4.28
N GLU A 8 -5.97 7.99 -4.89
CA GLU A 8 -6.32 9.41 -4.75
C GLU A 8 -7.29 9.80 -5.88
N GLN A 9 -8.01 10.90 -5.73
CA GLN A 9 -9.15 11.25 -6.62
C GLN A 9 -8.81 11.29 -8.12
N GLN A 10 -7.57 11.58 -8.48
CA GLN A 10 -7.10 11.62 -9.88
C GLN A 10 -5.82 10.83 -10.10
N ASP A 11 -5.27 10.20 -9.06
CA ASP A 11 -3.96 9.57 -9.09
C ASP A 11 -3.99 8.23 -8.39
N VAL A 12 -3.27 7.27 -8.95
CA VAL A 12 -3.03 5.97 -8.32
C VAL A 12 -1.55 5.86 -8.02
N ARG A 13 -1.20 5.67 -6.75
CA ARG A 13 0.17 5.44 -6.32
C ARG A 13 0.33 4.02 -5.84
N ILE A 14 1.39 3.37 -6.31
CA ILE A 14 1.71 1.99 -5.96
C ILE A 14 3.05 2.00 -5.23
N PHE A 15 3.07 1.38 -4.07
CA PHE A 15 4.26 1.25 -3.24
C PHE A 15 4.55 -0.23 -3.02
N GLU A 16 5.77 -0.64 -3.35
CA GLU A 16 6.21 -2.02 -3.21
C GLU A 16 7.10 -2.16 -1.98
N TYR A 17 6.86 -3.22 -1.23
CA TYR A 17 7.56 -3.53 0.02
C TYR A 17 7.96 -4.99 0.02
N THR A 18 9.17 -5.26 0.51
CA THR A 18 9.65 -6.63 0.68
C THR A 18 9.07 -7.26 1.94
N ASN A 19 8.91 -6.46 3.00
CA ASN A 19 8.46 -6.91 4.31
C ASN A 19 7.00 -6.57 4.59
N LYS A 20 6.28 -7.52 5.19
CA LYS A 20 4.89 -7.33 5.62
C LYS A 20 4.74 -6.22 6.66
N ASP A 21 5.66 -6.18 7.63
CA ASP A 21 5.57 -5.24 8.75
C ASP A 21 5.77 -3.79 8.31
N GLU A 22 6.69 -3.56 7.36
CA GLU A 22 6.90 -2.24 6.76
C GLU A 22 5.68 -1.80 5.95
N ALA A 23 5.11 -2.70 5.14
CA ALA A 23 3.90 -2.41 4.38
C ALA A 23 2.70 -2.12 5.31
N THR A 24 2.58 -2.85 6.42
CA THR A 24 1.49 -2.65 7.38
C THR A 24 1.62 -1.32 8.12
N LYS A 25 2.85 -0.93 8.51
CA LYS A 25 3.12 0.39 9.10
C LYS A 25 2.85 1.52 8.10
N ALA A 26 3.25 1.34 6.84
CA ALA A 26 2.99 2.33 5.79
C ALA A 26 1.49 2.48 5.53
N LEU A 27 0.73 1.37 5.50
CA LEU A 27 -0.72 1.38 5.33
C LEU A 27 -1.43 2.20 6.40
N GLN A 28 -0.97 2.15 7.66
CA GLN A 28 -1.53 2.96 8.75
C GLN A 28 -1.37 4.47 8.52
N GLY A 29 -0.36 4.88 7.74
CA GLY A 29 -0.15 6.27 7.36
C GLY A 29 -1.00 6.72 6.17
N PHE A 30 -1.54 5.78 5.38
CA PHE A 30 -2.39 6.10 4.23
C PHE A 30 -3.86 6.19 4.65
N SER A 31 -4.53 7.24 4.17
CA SER A 31 -5.96 7.46 4.43
C SER A 31 -6.83 6.44 3.69
N LYS A 32 -8.13 6.37 4.05
CA LYS A 32 -9.20 5.39 3.71
C LYS A 32 -9.21 4.70 2.33
N ASN A 33 -8.43 5.14 1.36
CA ASN A 33 -8.37 4.65 -0.01
C ASN A 33 -7.07 3.90 -0.32
N ALA A 34 -6.49 3.18 0.65
CA ALA A 34 -5.30 2.37 0.45
C ALA A 34 -5.62 0.88 0.58
N VAL A 35 -5.11 0.07 -0.36
CA VAL A 35 -5.30 -1.38 -0.43
C VAL A 35 -3.94 -2.06 -0.32
N LEU A 36 -3.78 -2.92 0.68
CA LEU A 36 -2.62 -3.78 0.83
C LEU A 36 -2.87 -5.12 0.13
N SER A 37 -2.01 -5.44 -0.84
CA SER A 37 -2.02 -6.68 -1.62
C SER A 37 -0.75 -7.48 -1.36
N TYR A 38 -0.85 -8.80 -1.40
CA TYR A 38 0.30 -9.70 -1.31
C TYR A 38 0.45 -10.45 -2.63
N THR A 39 1.58 -10.25 -3.30
CA THR A 39 1.96 -10.94 -4.53
C THR A 39 3.00 -12.01 -4.21
N LYS A 40 2.79 -13.23 -4.71
CA LYS A 40 3.66 -14.39 -4.52
C LYS A 40 4.34 -14.76 -5.82
#